data_AF-A0A961V8F5-F1
#
_entry.id   AF-A0A961V8F5-F1
#
_cell.length_a   1.000
_cell.length_b   1.000
_cell.length_c   1.000
_cell.angle_alpha   90.00
_cell.angle_beta   90.00
_cell.angle_gamma   90.00
#
_symmetry.space_group_name_H-M   'P 1'
#
loop_
_entity.id
_entity.type
_entity.pdbx_description
1 polymer ?
#
loop_
_entity_poly.entity_id
_entity_poly.type
_entity_poly.pdbx_seq_one_letter_code
_entity_poly.pdbx_strand_id
1 'polypeptide(L)'
;MMRKSFAIALAALVLALGVALTPHEAAAGGCGAAAAQAAAQYGGQVIGTKAVNQGGRQVCVVTLLIKDPTGSRPASRKTVTVAAN
;
A
#
# COMPACT_ATOMS: atom_id res chain seq x y z
N MET A 1 -42.35 9.22 -34.21
CA MET A 1 -42.11 9.34 -32.76
C MET A 1 -40.98 8.38 -32.37
N MET A 2 -39.70 8.79 -32.30
CA MET A 2 -38.61 7.90 -31.82
C MET A 2 -37.30 8.64 -31.49
N ARG A 3 -37.37 9.87 -30.95
CA ARG A 3 -36.19 10.75 -30.77
C ARG A 3 -35.79 11.00 -29.29
N LYS A 4 -36.32 10.23 -28.34
CA LYS A 4 -36.15 10.49 -26.90
C LYS A 4 -35.30 9.47 -26.13
N SER A 5 -34.82 8.40 -26.75
CA SER A 5 -34.18 7.29 -26.02
C SER A 5 -32.66 7.36 -25.90
N PHE A 6 -31.98 8.35 -26.50
CA PHE A 6 -30.50 8.37 -26.56
C PHE A 6 -29.81 9.17 -25.45
N ALA A 7 -30.54 9.85 -24.57
CA ALA A 7 -29.96 10.72 -23.55
C ALA A 7 -29.54 10.00 -22.25
N ILE A 8 -29.87 8.72 -22.08
CA ILE A 8 -29.69 8.01 -20.79
C ILE A 8 -28.37 7.21 -20.76
N ALA A 9 -27.71 6.99 -21.90
CA ALA A 9 -26.50 6.17 -21.97
C ALA A 9 -25.20 6.88 -21.48
N LEU A 10 -25.22 8.21 -21.29
CA LEU A 10 -24.02 8.98 -20.93
C LEU A 10 -23.81 9.18 -19.42
N ALA A 11 -24.79 8.88 -18.57
CA ALA A 11 -24.67 9.11 -17.13
C ALA A 11 -23.97 7.96 -16.36
N ALA A 12 -23.79 6.79 -16.97
CA ALA A 12 -23.20 5.63 -16.29
C ALA A 12 -21.66 5.59 -16.34
N LEU A 13 -21.01 6.33 -17.24
CA LEU A 13 -19.55 6.26 -17.40
C LEU A 13 -18.77 7.05 -16.32
N VAL A 14 -19.43 7.92 -15.55
CA VAL A 14 -18.78 8.76 -14.53
C VAL A 14 -18.62 8.04 -13.18
N LEU A 15 -19.37 6.96 -12.93
CA LEU A 15 -19.30 6.21 -11.66
C LEU A 15 -18.12 5.22 -11.55
N ALA A 16 -17.33 5.04 -12.61
CA ALA A 16 -16.20 4.10 -12.61
C ALA A 16 -14.85 4.71 -12.14
N LEU A 17 -14.78 6.03 -11.88
CA LEU A 17 -13.55 6.71 -11.45
C LEU A 17 -13.38 6.81 -9.91
N GLY A 18 -14.33 6.28 -9.13
CA GLY A 18 -14.37 6.48 -7.67
C GLY A 18 -13.86 5.32 -6.80
N VAL A 19 -13.32 4.24 -7.37
CA VAL A 19 -12.89 3.08 -6.57
C VAL A 19 -11.49 3.28 -6.01
N ALA A 20 -11.50 3.70 -4.74
CA ALA A 20 -10.56 3.33 -3.69
C ALA A 20 -9.09 3.77 -3.86
N LEU A 21 -8.84 5.06 -3.70
CA LEU A 21 -7.74 5.48 -2.83
C LEU A 21 -8.21 5.29 -1.39
N THR A 22 -8.42 4.05 -0.94
CA THR A 22 -8.46 3.81 0.50
C THR A 22 -7.03 4.07 0.96
N PRO A 23 -6.76 5.12 1.75
CA PRO A 23 -5.49 5.18 2.45
C PRO A 23 -5.42 3.86 3.20
N HIS A 24 -4.40 3.07 2.90
CA HIS A 24 -4.09 1.88 3.66
C HIS A 24 -3.75 2.39 5.08
N GLU A 25 -4.76 2.45 5.94
CA GLU A 25 -4.66 2.80 7.36
C GLU A 25 -3.89 1.67 8.06
N ALA A 26 -2.59 1.57 7.77
CA ALA A 26 -1.67 0.65 8.38
C ALA A 26 -0.33 1.37 8.56
N ALA A 27 -0.30 2.32 9.47
CA ALA A 27 0.91 2.61 10.22
C ALA A 27 0.55 3.30 11.53
N ALA A 28 0.23 2.48 12.53
CA ALA A 28 0.32 2.90 13.91
C ALA A 28 1.72 3.52 14.15
N GLY A 29 1.78 4.85 14.30
CA GLY A 29 3.00 5.59 14.64
C GLY A 29 3.75 6.29 13.49
N GLY A 30 3.09 6.63 12.38
CA GLY A 30 3.68 7.49 11.34
C GLY A 30 4.58 6.78 10.32
N CYS A 31 4.75 5.46 10.45
CA CYS A 31 5.64 4.67 9.60
C CYS A 31 5.10 4.36 8.18
N GLY A 32 3.96 4.91 7.77
CA GLY A 32 3.24 4.48 6.56
C GLY A 32 4.02 4.77 5.28
N ALA A 33 4.52 6.00 5.15
CA ALA A 33 5.36 6.41 4.03
C ALA A 33 6.67 5.60 3.99
N ALA A 34 7.30 5.41 5.16
CA ALA A 34 8.54 4.66 5.28
C ALA A 34 8.36 3.16 4.93
N ALA A 35 7.22 2.58 5.30
CA ALA A 35 6.85 1.21 4.96
C ALA A 35 6.54 1.04 3.47
N ALA A 36 5.82 1.99 2.87
CA ALA A 36 5.56 2.00 1.42
C ALA A 36 6.86 2.11 0.62
N GLN A 37 7.78 2.98 1.05
CA GLN A 37 9.09 3.12 0.44
C GLN A 37 9.92 1.84 0.57
N ALA A 38 9.93 1.21 1.75
CA ALA A 38 10.61 -0.07 1.96
C ALA A 38 10.05 -1.18 1.03
N ALA A 39 8.73 -1.26 0.89
CA ALA A 39 8.10 -2.22 -0.01
C ALA A 39 8.44 -1.97 -1.48
N ALA A 40 8.50 -0.71 -1.92
CA ALA A 40 8.91 -0.34 -3.27
C ALA A 40 10.39 -0.67 -3.54
N GLN A 41 11.26 -0.52 -2.54
CA GLN A 41 12.70 -0.78 -2.68
C GLN A 41 13.06 -2.26 -2.68
N TYR A 42 12.46 -3.04 -1.78
CA TYR A 42 12.81 -4.45 -1.59
C TYR A 42 11.85 -5.41 -2.29
N GLY A 43 10.73 -4.90 -2.79
CA GLY A 43 9.62 -5.71 -3.26
C GLY A 43 8.87 -6.36 -2.10
N GLY A 44 7.74 -6.96 -2.44
CA GLY A 44 6.91 -7.69 -1.48
C GLY A 44 5.86 -6.83 -0.77
N GLN A 45 5.19 -7.46 0.18
CA GLN A 45 4.04 -6.89 0.90
C GLN A 45 4.44 -6.53 2.32
N VAL A 46 4.04 -5.36 2.81
CA VAL A 46 4.21 -5.01 4.23
C VAL A 46 3.29 -5.90 5.05
N ILE A 47 3.86 -6.68 5.97
CA ILE A 47 3.13 -7.55 6.89
C ILE A 47 3.29 -7.13 8.36
N GLY A 48 4.04 -6.05 8.61
CA GLY A 48 4.18 -5.47 9.93
C GLY A 48 4.95 -4.17 9.90
N THR A 49 4.55 -3.23 10.76
CA THR A 49 5.25 -1.96 10.98
C THR A 49 5.25 -1.66 12.46
N LYS A 50 6.38 -1.23 13.01
CA LYS A 50 6.50 -0.82 14.41
C LYS A 50 7.35 0.42 14.52
N ALA A 51 6.77 1.51 15.05
CA ALA A 51 7.54 2.66 15.48
C ALA A 51 8.31 2.32 16.77
N VAL A 52 9.59 2.68 16.83
CA VAL A 52 10.48 2.46 17.97
C VAL A 52 11.32 3.71 18.17
N ASN A 53 11.53 4.12 19.42
CA ASN A 53 12.52 5.13 19.75
C ASN A 53 13.86 4.42 20.03
N GLN A 54 14.89 4.71 19.23
CA GLN A 54 16.25 4.20 19.40
C GLN A 54 17.19 5.37 19.68
N GLY A 55 17.63 5.49 20.93
CA GLY A 55 18.58 6.54 21.33
C GLY A 55 18.09 7.97 21.12
N GLY A 56 16.79 8.22 21.34
CA GLY A 56 16.17 9.53 21.12
C GLY A 56 15.66 9.75 19.69
N ARG A 57 15.95 8.83 18.75
CA ARG A 57 15.50 8.93 17.36
C ARG A 57 14.32 7.99 17.11
N GLN A 58 13.24 8.51 16.55
CA GLN A 58 12.13 7.68 16.10
C GLN A 58 12.51 6.95 14.80
N VAL A 59 12.38 5.63 14.81
CA VAL A 59 12.63 4.75 13.68
C VAL A 59 11.44 3.81 13.47
N CYS A 60 11.31 3.30 12.26
CA CYS A 60 10.28 2.37 11.85
C CYS A 60 10.94 1.03 11.53
N VAL A 61 10.54 0.00 12.26
CA VAL A 61 10.86 -1.39 11.93
C VAL A 61 9.76 -1.93 11.04
N VAL A 62 10.08 -2.21 9.78
CA VAL A 62 9.15 -2.66 8.75
C VAL A 62 9.47 -4.11 8.41
N THR A 63 8.45 -4.96 8.44
CA THR A 63 8.56 -6.37 8.07
C THR A 63 7.83 -6.59 6.75
N LEU A 64 8.59 -7.05 5.76
CA LEU A 64 8.13 -7.35 4.40
C LEU A 64 8.02 -8.86 4.22
N LEU A 65 7.01 -9.29 3.45
CA LEU A 65 6.89 -10.62 2.90
C LEU A 65 7.18 -10.57 1.40
N ILE A 66 8.33 -11.09 1.00
CA ILE A 66 8.79 -11.13 -0.38
C ILE A 66 8.41 -12.48 -0.97
N LYS A 67 7.51 -12.48 -1.94
CA LYS A 67 7.10 -13.68 -2.68
C LYS A 67 7.88 -13.77 -3.98
N ASP A 68 8.29 -14.98 -4.32
CA ASP A 68 8.84 -15.29 -5.63
C ASP A 68 7.71 -15.34 -6.65
N PRO A 69 7.77 -14.59 -7.77
CA PRO A 69 6.68 -14.53 -8.73
C PRO A 69 6.45 -15.86 -9.47
N THR A 70 7.47 -16.73 -9.57
CA THR A 70 7.34 -18.05 -10.20
C THR A 70 6.94 -19.15 -9.21
N GLY A 71 6.84 -18.83 -7.91
CA GLY A 71 6.54 -19.79 -6.85
C GLY A 71 7.63 -20.84 -6.61
N SER A 72 8.79 -20.69 -7.24
CA SER A 72 9.90 -21.66 -7.16
C SER A 72 10.67 -21.54 -5.84
N ARG A 73 10.52 -20.42 -5.13
CA ARG A 73 11.12 -20.19 -3.81
C ARG A 73 10.04 -19.84 -2.78
N PRO A 74 10.19 -20.31 -1.52
CA PRO A 74 9.27 -19.94 -0.46
C PRO A 74 9.31 -18.44 -0.17
N ALA A 75 8.19 -17.91 0.31
CA ALA A 75 8.10 -16.51 0.68
C ALA A 75 9.10 -16.18 1.80
N SER A 76 9.88 -15.13 1.62
CA SER A 76 10.93 -14.70 2.54
C SER A 76 10.48 -13.49 3.34
N ARG A 77 10.73 -13.51 4.66
CA ARG A 77 10.51 -12.34 5.51
C ARG A 77 11.77 -11.49 5.56
N LYS A 78 11.62 -10.18 5.36
CA LYS A 78 12.71 -9.23 5.48
C LYS A 78 12.30 -8.10 6.41
N THR A 79 13.07 -7.92 7.47
CA THR A 79 12.88 -6.83 8.43
C THR A 79 13.90 -5.73 8.15
N VAL A 80 13.44 -4.50 8.00
CA VAL A 80 14.29 -3.33 7.77
C VAL A 80 13.96 -2.23 8.76
N THR A 81 14.99 -1.55 9.25
CA THR A 81 14.84 -0.36 10.10
C THR A 81 15.10 0.87 9.24
N VAL A 82 14.14 1.77 9.19
CA VAL A 82 14.20 3.03 8.45
C VAL A 82 13.88 4.19 9.38
N ALA A 83 14.34 5.40 9.07
CA ALA A 83 13.96 6.57 9.84
C ALA A 83 12.44 6.79 9.78
N ALA A 84 11.82 7.23 10.87
CA ALA A 84 10.49 7.81 10.81
C ALA A 84 10.63 9.18 10.11
N ASN A 85 9.86 9.39 9.04
CA ASN A 85 9.75 10.66 8.33
C ASN A 85 8.39 11.28 8.64
#